data_AF-A0A6G1CD02-F1
#
_entry.id   AF-A0A6G1CD02-F1
#
_cell.length_a   1.000
_cell.length_b   1.000
_cell.length_c   1.000
_cell.angle_alpha   90.00
_cell.angle_beta   90.00
_cell.angle_gamma   90.00
#
_symmetry.space_group_name_H-M   'P 1'
#
loop_
_entity.id
_entity.type
_entity.pdbx_description
1 polymer ?
#
loop_
_entity_poly.entity_id
_entity_poly.type
_entity_poly.pdbx_seq_one_letter_code
_entity_poly.pdbx_strand_id
1 'polypeptide(L)'
;MISSSPFEDESDLTNGHLDTTVIDCFLGMPPISLRDVSSYIRTTDPDNIGLRFTEAEVNNCTKARALILNTFDDLQADVLVALHTDYPRIFTIGTLLSLHRHLVDDNVDPGVGATGDLSLPVE
;
A
#
# COMPACT_ATOMS: atom_id res chain seq x y z
N MET A 1 6.27 8.34 -14.85
CA MET A 1 6.21 8.33 -16.32
C MET A 1 6.18 6.86 -16.74
N ILE A 2 4.98 6.31 -16.99
CA ILE A 2 4.79 5.00 -17.61
C ILE A 2 3.81 5.28 -18.75
N SER A 3 4.32 5.78 -19.88
CA SER A 3 3.50 6.22 -21.02
C SER A 3 3.31 5.10 -22.06
N SER A 4 3.88 3.92 -21.83
CA SER A 4 3.83 2.78 -22.74
C SER A 4 3.63 1.51 -21.93
N SER A 5 2.81 0.60 -22.46
CA SER A 5 2.70 -0.76 -21.94
C SER A 5 4.08 -1.42 -21.90
N PRO A 6 4.42 -2.17 -20.84
CA PRO A 6 5.65 -2.97 -20.83
C PRO A 6 5.53 -4.27 -21.63
N PHE A 7 4.44 -4.47 -22.38
CA PHE A 7 4.16 -5.67 -23.17
C PHE A 7 4.17 -5.33 -24.66
N GLU A 8 4.86 -6.14 -25.45
CA GLU A 8 4.87 -6.00 -26.91
C GLU A 8 3.67 -6.75 -27.52
N ASP A 9 3.36 -7.93 -26.98
CA ASP A 9 2.22 -8.74 -27.40
C ASP A 9 1.63 -9.59 -26.25
N GLU A 10 0.47 -10.23 -26.49
CA GLU A 10 -0.22 -11.01 -25.46
C GLU A 10 0.54 -12.26 -25.00
N SER A 11 1.48 -12.77 -25.81
CA SER A 11 2.27 -13.95 -25.44
C SER A 11 3.16 -13.69 -24.22
N ASP A 12 3.55 -12.43 -23.99
CA ASP A 12 4.31 -11.98 -22.82
C ASP A 12 3.61 -12.27 -21.48
N LEU A 13 2.29 -12.47 -21.49
CA LEU A 13 1.56 -12.87 -20.29
C LEU A 13 1.77 -14.35 -19.90
N THR A 14 2.27 -15.17 -20.83
CA THR A 14 2.36 -16.63 -20.68
C THR A 14 3.74 -17.22 -20.98
N ASN A 15 4.61 -16.48 -21.67
CA ASN A 15 5.93 -16.95 -22.12
C ASN A 15 7.04 -16.85 -21.06
N GLY A 16 6.72 -16.41 -19.84
CA GLY A 16 7.68 -16.20 -18.75
C GLY A 16 8.28 -14.79 -18.68
N HIS A 17 7.87 -13.86 -19.55
CA HIS A 17 8.30 -12.47 -19.52
C HIS A 17 8.02 -11.81 -18.15
N LEU A 18 6.86 -12.09 -17.54
CA LEU A 18 6.51 -11.55 -16.22
C LEU A 18 7.50 -11.91 -15.10
N ASP A 19 8.08 -13.11 -15.15
CA ASP A 19 9.03 -13.61 -14.13
C ASP A 19 10.46 -13.12 -14.38
N THR A 20 10.80 -12.92 -15.66
CA THR A 20 12.17 -12.58 -16.09
C THR A 20 12.41 -11.07 -16.13
N THR A 21 11.36 -10.28 -16.33
CA THR A 21 11.44 -8.81 -16.29
C THR A 21 11.47 -8.31 -14.86
N VAL A 22 12.63 -7.78 -14.45
CA VAL A 22 12.87 -7.22 -13.11
C VAL A 22 12.68 -5.71 -13.13
N ILE A 23 11.92 -5.20 -12.17
CA ILE A 23 11.70 -3.78 -11.92
C ILE A 23 12.57 -3.35 -10.75
N ASP A 24 13.44 -2.37 -11.02
CA ASP A 24 14.21 -1.70 -9.98
C ASP A 24 13.30 -0.74 -9.20
N CYS A 25 12.83 -1.18 -8.04
CA CYS A 25 12.00 -0.38 -7.17
C CYS A 25 12.87 0.66 -6.44
N PHE A 26 12.97 1.85 -7.02
CA PHE A 26 13.67 3.01 -6.45
C PHE A 26 13.14 3.48 -5.06
N LEU A 27 12.11 2.82 -4.51
CA LEU A 27 11.45 3.13 -3.24
C LEU A 27 12.06 2.37 -2.04
N GLY A 28 13.36 2.09 -2.03
CA GLY A 28 13.99 1.36 -0.91
C GLY A 28 13.51 -0.08 -0.75
N MET A 29 12.89 -0.65 -1.79
CA MET A 29 12.49 -2.06 -1.83
C MET A 29 13.50 -2.86 -2.64
N PRO A 30 13.69 -4.16 -2.35
CA PRO A 30 14.43 -5.03 -3.24
C PRO A 30 13.77 -5.04 -4.63
N PRO A 31 14.55 -5.29 -5.70
CA PRO A 31 14.00 -5.44 -7.04
C PRO A 31 12.90 -6.51 -7.05
N ILE A 32 11.81 -6.24 -7.76
CA ILE A 32 10.66 -7.15 -7.88
C ILE A 32 10.48 -7.59 -9.32
N SER A 33 9.79 -8.70 -9.53
CA SER A 33 9.42 -9.10 -10.89
C SER A 33 8.21 -8.31 -11.38
N LEU A 34 8.03 -8.21 -12.69
CA LEU A 34 6.81 -7.66 -13.29
C LEU A 34 5.57 -8.46 -12.86
N ARG A 35 5.72 -9.74 -12.49
CA ARG A 35 4.68 -10.58 -11.87
C ARG A 35 4.24 -10.08 -10.49
N ASP A 36 5.08 -9.39 -9.74
CA ASP A 36 4.73 -8.90 -8.40
C ASP A 36 3.98 -7.55 -8.46
N VAL A 37 4.04 -6.87 -9.60
CA VAL A 37 3.39 -5.56 -9.80
C VAL A 37 1.93 -5.76 -10.21
N SER A 38 1.04 -4.83 -9.84
CA SER A 38 -0.40 -4.88 -10.12
C SER A 38 -0.73 -5.37 -11.53
N SER A 39 -1.71 -6.27 -11.66
CA SER A 39 -2.17 -6.76 -12.96
C SER A 39 -2.77 -5.68 -13.86
N TYR A 40 -3.10 -4.52 -13.32
CA TYR A 40 -3.68 -3.39 -14.04
C TYR A 40 -2.77 -2.84 -15.14
N ILE A 41 -1.45 -2.99 -15.00
CA ILE A 41 -0.48 -2.61 -16.02
C ILE A 41 -0.16 -3.74 -17.00
N ARG A 42 -0.76 -4.94 -16.83
CA ARG A 42 -0.48 -6.15 -17.61
C ARG A 42 -1.33 -6.26 -18.87
N THR A 43 -1.17 -5.30 -19.78
CA THR A 43 -2.01 -5.19 -20.97
C THR A 43 -1.27 -4.52 -22.11
N THR A 44 -1.47 -4.97 -23.34
CA THR A 44 -0.94 -4.34 -24.57
C THR A 44 -1.84 -3.22 -25.09
N ASP A 45 -3.06 -3.10 -24.55
CA ASP A 45 -4.03 -2.09 -24.95
C ASP A 45 -3.75 -0.76 -24.21
N PRO A 46 -3.32 0.31 -24.91
CA PRO A 46 -3.07 1.60 -24.28
C PRO A 46 -4.34 2.26 -23.73
N ASP A 47 -5.52 1.89 -24.22
CA ASP A 47 -6.81 2.40 -23.77
C ASP A 47 -7.42 1.54 -22.65
N ASN A 48 -6.70 0.52 -22.17
CA ASN A 48 -7.15 -0.33 -21.08
C ASN A 48 -7.53 0.50 -19.85
N ILE A 49 -8.73 0.27 -19.34
CA ILE A 49 -9.28 1.03 -18.21
C ILE A 49 -8.40 0.92 -16.97
N GLY A 50 -7.83 -0.25 -16.71
CA GLY A 50 -6.97 -0.47 -15.55
C GLY A 50 -5.63 0.28 -15.63
N LEU A 51 -5.02 0.29 -16.82
CA LEU A 51 -3.80 1.04 -17.08
C LEU A 51 -4.05 2.55 -16.95
N ARG A 52 -5.10 3.06 -17.61
CA ARG A 52 -5.49 4.47 -17.55
C ARG A 52 -5.87 4.93 -16.14
N PHE A 53 -6.56 4.08 -15.39
CA PHE A 53 -6.88 4.34 -13.98
C PHE A 53 -5.60 4.46 -13.15
N THR A 54 -4.66 3.52 -13.30
CA THR A 54 -3.39 3.54 -12.57
C THR A 54 -2.58 4.81 -12.90
N GLU A 55 -2.51 5.20 -14.17
CA GLU A 55 -1.83 6.43 -14.59
C GLU A 55 -2.49 7.67 -13.99
N ALA A 56 -3.83 7.74 -14.04
CA ALA A 56 -4.58 8.86 -13.49
C ALA A 56 -4.38 8.98 -11.97
N GLU A 57 -4.42 7.88 -11.23
CA GLU A 57 -4.23 7.86 -9.78
C GLU A 57 -2.80 8.26 -9.38
N VAL A 58 -1.78 7.77 -10.09
CA VAL A 58 -0.40 8.19 -9.86
C VAL A 58 -0.26 9.70 -10.09
N ASN A 59 -0.81 10.22 -11.18
CA ASN A 59 -0.79 11.66 -11.47
C ASN A 59 -1.58 12.47 -10.43
N ASN A 60 -2.71 11.96 -9.94
CA ASN A 60 -3.48 12.59 -8.87
C ASN A 60 -2.70 12.62 -7.55
N CYS A 61 -1.97 11.55 -7.22
CA CYS A 61 -1.10 11.50 -6.04
C CYS A 61 -0.04 12.61 -6.09
N THR A 62 0.59 12.86 -7.23
CA THR A 62 1.59 13.95 -7.38
C THR A 62 1.01 15.35 -7.15
N LYS A 63 -0.31 15.50 -7.29
CA LYS A 63 -1.04 16.77 -7.07
C LYS A 63 -1.67 16.84 -5.68
N ALA A 64 -1.67 15.74 -4.93
CA ALA A 64 -2.30 15.68 -3.63
C ALA A 64 -1.56 16.56 -2.61
N ARG A 65 -2.32 17.14 -1.67
CA ARG A 65 -1.71 17.90 -0.58
C ARG A 65 -1.05 16.98 0.45
N ALA A 66 -1.53 15.74 0.60
CA ALA A 66 -0.96 14.76 1.49
C ALA A 66 -1.38 13.35 1.06
N LEU A 67 -0.60 12.35 1.45
CA LEU A 67 -0.95 10.93 1.32
C LEU A 67 -1.32 10.37 2.69
N ILE A 68 -2.39 9.59 2.75
CA ILE A 68 -2.80 8.83 3.94
C ILE A 68 -2.67 7.36 3.58
N LEU A 69 -1.81 6.63 4.30
CA LEU A 69 -1.47 5.25 3.99
C LEU A 69 -1.92 4.33 5.13
N ASN A 70 -2.67 3.28 4.76
CA ASN A 70 -3.06 2.17 5.62
C ASN A 70 -1.87 1.24 5.87
N THR A 71 -0.86 1.76 6.58
CA THR A 71 0.39 1.10 6.93
C THR A 71 0.92 1.71 8.23
N PHE A 72 2.00 1.16 8.77
CA PHE A 72 2.71 1.71 9.93
C PHE A 72 4.22 1.74 9.65
N ASP A 73 4.92 2.62 10.36
CA ASP A 73 6.29 3.00 10.01
C ASP A 73 7.26 1.82 10.06
N ASP A 74 7.17 0.97 11.08
CA ASP A 74 8.05 -0.20 11.24
C ASP A 74 7.90 -1.24 10.11
N LEU A 75 6.75 -1.31 9.44
CA LEU A 75 6.53 -2.27 8.34
C LEU A 75 7.21 -1.83 7.04
N GLN A 76 7.29 -0.52 6.80
CA GLN A 76 7.65 0.05 5.50
C GLN A 76 8.61 1.23 5.62
N ALA A 77 9.48 1.23 6.62
CA ALA A 77 10.37 2.35 6.94
C ALA A 77 11.14 2.87 5.72
N ASP A 78 11.82 1.99 4.99
CA ASP A 78 12.62 2.36 3.81
C ASP A 78 11.76 2.95 2.68
N VAL A 79 10.55 2.41 2.49
CA VAL A 79 9.59 2.88 1.49
C VAL A 79 9.07 4.26 1.85
N LEU A 80 8.73 4.48 3.12
CA LEU A 80 8.25 5.77 3.61
C LEU A 80 9.34 6.84 3.50
N VAL A 81 10.59 6.50 3.83
CA VAL A 81 11.74 7.40 3.64
C VAL A 81 11.89 7.78 2.16
N ALA A 82 11.82 6.82 1.25
CA ALA A 82 11.90 7.11 -0.18
C ALA A 82 10.73 7.98 -0.65
N LEU A 83 9.49 7.65 -0.27
CA LEU A 83 8.30 8.41 -0.62
C LEU A 83 8.32 9.84 -0.06
N HIS A 84 8.89 10.07 1.11
CA HIS A 84 9.01 11.41 1.69
C HIS A 84 9.84 12.38 0.82
N THR A 85 10.70 11.84 -0.06
CA THR A 85 11.45 12.64 -1.04
C THR A 85 10.52 13.31 -2.06
N ASP A 86 9.50 12.58 -2.52
CA ASP A 86 8.54 13.05 -3.53
C ASP A 86 7.28 13.66 -2.91
N TYR A 87 6.88 13.17 -1.73
CA TYR A 87 5.65 13.54 -1.04
C TYR A 87 5.97 14.03 0.38
N PRO A 88 6.09 15.35 0.60
CA PRO A 88 6.55 15.89 1.88
C PRO A 88 5.55 15.69 3.03
N ARG A 89 4.31 15.28 2.74
CA ARG A 89 3.25 15.03 3.74
C ARG A 89 2.65 13.65 3.52
N ILE A 90 3.16 12.68 4.28
CA ILE A 90 2.65 11.31 4.33
C ILE A 90 2.23 11.04 5.78
N PHE A 91 1.05 10.45 5.95
CA PHE A 91 0.52 10.04 7.25
C PHE A 91 0.24 8.54 7.21
N THR A 92 0.93 7.80 8.07
CA THR A 92 0.63 6.39 8.36
C THR A 92 -0.45 6.34 9.44
N ILE A 93 -1.53 5.61 9.19
CA ILE A 93 -2.67 5.52 10.14
C ILE A 93 -2.69 4.19 10.91
N GLY A 94 -1.61 3.41 10.79
CA GLY A 94 -1.61 2.00 11.14
C GLY A 94 -2.47 1.19 10.18
N THR A 95 -2.82 -0.02 10.61
CA THR A 95 -3.83 -0.81 9.88
C THR A 95 -5.22 -0.26 10.18
N LEU A 96 -6.13 -0.24 9.19
CA LEU A 96 -7.52 0.17 9.38
C LEU A 96 -8.21 -0.60 10.53
N LEU A 97 -7.85 -1.88 10.72
CA LEU A 97 -8.30 -2.67 11.88
C LEU A 97 -7.80 -2.09 13.21
N SER A 98 -6.53 -1.71 13.29
CA SER A 98 -5.98 -1.09 14.50
C SER A 98 -6.56 0.29 14.73
N LEU A 99 -6.76 1.09 13.68
CA LEU A 99 -7.44 2.37 13.77
C LEU A 99 -8.87 2.18 14.30
N HIS A 100 -9.62 1.21 13.76
CA HIS A 100 -10.97 0.90 14.23
C HIS A 100 -11.00 0.53 15.72
N ARG A 101 -10.06 -0.29 16.20
CA ARG A 101 -9.98 -0.64 17.64
C ARG A 101 -9.73 0.57 18.51
N HIS A 102 -8.76 1.42 18.18
CA HIS A 102 -8.50 2.65 18.95
C HIS A 102 -9.74 3.54 19.01
N LEU A 103 -10.44 3.72 17.89
CA LEU A 103 -11.65 4.53 17.86
C LEU A 103 -12.77 3.91 18.71
N VAL A 104 -12.91 2.60 18.77
CA VAL A 104 -13.94 1.94 19.61
C VAL A 104 -13.56 2.00 21.09
N ASP A 105 -12.30 1.75 21.43
CA ASP A 105 -11.80 1.78 22.80
C ASP A 105 -11.85 3.20 23.39
N ASP A 106 -11.56 4.23 22.59
CA ASP A 106 -11.69 5.65 22.97
C ASP A 106 -13.16 6.08 23.20
N ASN A 107 -14.13 5.33 22.66
CA ASN A 107 -15.56 5.55 22.88
C ASN A 107 -16.11 4.76 24.08
N VAL A 108 -15.28 3.98 24.78
CA VAL A 108 -15.64 3.39 26.07
C VAL A 108 -15.31 4.41 27.17
N ASP A 109 -16.32 5.12 27.64
CA ASP A 109 -16.25 5.93 28.86
C ASP A 109 -15.68 5.08 30.01
N PRO A 110 -14.60 5.50 30.72
CA PRO A 110 -14.06 4.76 31.86
C PRO A 110 -15.02 4.71 33.08
N GLY A 111 -16.26 5.17 32.95
CA GLY A 111 -17.23 5.30 34.02
C GLY A 111 -18.52 4.48 33.87
N VAL A 112 -18.47 3.15 33.68
CA VAL A 112 -19.51 2.25 34.20
C VAL A 112 -18.88 0.89 34.50
N GLY A 113 -18.99 0.46 35.76
CA GLY A 113 -18.19 -0.60 36.36
C GLY A 113 -18.41 -1.99 35.76
N ALA A 114 -17.29 -2.67 35.51
CA ALA A 114 -17.20 -4.11 35.67
C ALA A 114 -16.62 -4.39 37.06
N THR A 115 -17.50 -4.56 38.05
CA THR A 115 -17.18 -5.33 39.25
C THR A 115 -16.99 -6.79 38.80
N GLY A 116 -15.80 -7.11 38.30
CA GLY A 116 -15.29 -8.45 38.18
C GLY A 116 -14.25 -8.64 39.27
N ASP A 117 -14.73 -9.03 40.45
CA ASP A 117 -13.90 -9.55 41.53
C ASP A 117 -12.95 -10.62 40.97
N LEU A 118 -11.66 -10.31 40.99
CA LEU A 118 -10.58 -11.28 40.85
C LEU A 118 -9.66 -11.13 42.06
N SER A 119 -10.19 -11.35 43.27
CA SER A 119 -9.38 -11.86 44.37
C SER A 119 -9.40 -13.40 44.38
N LEU A 120 -8.18 -13.91 44.28
CA LEU A 120 -7.72 -15.29 44.13
C LEU A 120 -8.09 -16.17 45.35
N PRO A 121 -7.76 -17.48 45.32
CA PRO A 121 -6.66 -17.80 46.23
C PRO A 121 -5.59 -18.70 45.63
N VAL A 122 -4.38 -18.39 46.10
CA VAL A 122 -3.26 -19.29 46.27
C VAL A 122 -3.68 -20.58 47.00
N GLU A 123 -3.47 -21.72 46.34
CA GLU A 123 -2.77 -22.96 46.75
C GLU A 123 -2.92 -23.98 45.60
#